data_AF-A0A9P6RZX9-F1
#
_entry.id   AF-A0A9P6RZX9-F1
#
_cell.length_a   1.000
_cell.length_b   1.000
_cell.length_c   1.000
_cell.angle_alpha   90.00
_cell.angle_beta   90.00
_cell.angle_gamma   90.00
#
_symmetry.space_group_name_H-M   'P 1'
#
loop_
_entity.id
_entity.type
_entity.pdbx_description
1 polymer ?
#
loop_
_entity_poly.entity_id
_entity_poly.type
_entity_poly.pdbx_seq_one_letter_code
_entity_poly.pdbx_strand_id
1 'polypeptide(L)'
;MGIVDLDCIAANPNSKTLYGIGKAENSEGHVDTVYFYSNDSPANVTDITWEYKGFISGERGSDGDHYKYSRFGNVDCAVSSTGEFTAFFYNPVYSVTGSSKLVPMGIQVHLEHASSKFWRDKRLLIWGNMMYGWTSEHFVHQSFYIEKDGVETVVHAVMDETASVVRFGLVDQETGYLQLAAVWKL
;
A
#
# COMPACT_ATOMS: atom_id res chain seq x y z
N MET A 1 13.98 7.74 -18.11
CA MET A 1 13.05 7.58 -16.97
C MET A 1 11.64 7.74 -17.51
N GLY A 2 10.81 6.70 -17.37
CA GLY A 2 9.43 6.72 -17.85
C GLY A 2 8.51 7.53 -16.92
N ILE A 3 7.38 7.98 -17.45
CA ILE A 3 6.28 8.49 -16.62
C ILE A 3 5.67 7.28 -15.91
N VAL A 4 5.67 7.29 -14.59
CA VAL A 4 5.05 6.26 -13.76
C VAL A 4 3.66 6.74 -13.35
N ASP A 5 2.63 5.96 -13.66
CA ASP A 5 1.28 6.21 -13.11
C ASP A 5 1.17 5.49 -11.76
N LEU A 6 1.07 6.26 -10.68
CA LEU A 6 0.97 5.72 -9.32
C LEU A 6 -0.48 5.56 -8.90
N ASP A 7 -0.76 4.46 -8.22
CA ASP A 7 -2.07 4.14 -7.66
C ASP A 7 -2.35 4.91 -6.37
N CYS A 8 -1.31 5.12 -5.55
CA CYS A 8 -1.41 5.91 -4.33
C CYS A 8 -0.08 6.60 -4.01
N ILE A 9 -0.16 7.80 -3.43
CA ILE A 9 0.97 8.59 -2.94
C ILE A 9 0.69 8.97 -1.49
N ALA A 10 1.68 8.76 -0.61
CA ALA A 10 1.64 9.19 0.78
C ALA A 10 2.92 9.94 1.16
N ALA A 11 2.80 10.88 2.10
CA ALA A 11 3.92 11.70 2.55
C ALA A 11 4.38 11.25 3.93
N ASN A 12 5.70 11.15 4.14
CA ASN A 12 6.23 11.01 5.49
C ASN A 12 6.02 12.32 6.26
N PRO A 13 5.39 12.31 7.44
CA PRO A 13 5.11 13.53 8.19
C PRO A 13 6.37 14.26 8.70
N ASN A 14 7.51 13.55 8.81
CA ASN A 14 8.77 14.08 9.34
C ASN A 14 9.81 14.40 8.25
N SER A 15 9.52 14.11 6.98
CA SER A 15 10.46 14.36 5.90
C SER A 15 9.78 14.92 4.67
N LYS A 16 10.58 15.34 3.69
CA LYS A 16 10.10 15.69 2.36
C LYS A 16 10.08 14.45 1.45
N THR A 17 10.02 13.25 1.98
CA THR A 17 9.98 12.04 1.16
C THR A 17 8.52 11.68 0.91
N LEU A 18 8.15 11.58 -0.37
CA LEU A 18 6.90 10.99 -0.81
C LEU A 18 7.14 9.53 -1.15
N TYR A 19 6.13 8.71 -0.91
CA TYR A 19 6.13 7.29 -1.18
C TYR A 19 4.99 6.99 -2.13
N GLY A 20 5.23 6.10 -3.08
CA GLY A 20 4.28 5.74 -4.11
C GLY A 20 4.19 4.24 -4.29
N ILE A 21 3.02 3.76 -4.68
CA ILE A 21 2.84 2.39 -5.17
C ILE A 21 2.18 2.42 -6.53
N GLY A 22 2.58 1.51 -7.39
CA GLY A 22 2.02 1.34 -8.72
C GLY A 22 2.23 -0.07 -9.23
N LYS A 23 1.93 -0.26 -10.52
CA LYS A 23 2.22 -1.49 -11.25
C LYS A 23 3.15 -1.23 -12.43
N ALA A 24 3.99 -2.20 -12.72
CA ALA A 24 4.75 -2.25 -13.96
C ALA A 24 4.64 -3.65 -14.56
N GLU A 25 4.52 -3.73 -15.88
CA GLU A 25 4.70 -4.99 -16.58
C GLU A 25 6.20 -5.18 -16.81
N ASN A 26 6.73 -6.33 -16.39
CA ASN A 26 8.13 -6.66 -16.58
C ASN A 26 8.39 -7.19 -18.00
N SER A 27 9.67 -7.40 -18.34
CA SER A 27 10.09 -7.90 -19.66
C SER A 27 9.50 -9.25 -20.08
N GLU A 28 8.93 -10.01 -19.16
CA GLU A 28 8.31 -11.31 -19.40
C GLU A 28 6.78 -11.22 -19.57
N GLY A 29 6.22 -10.01 -19.50
CA GLY A 29 4.78 -9.77 -19.59
C GLY A 29 4.03 -10.00 -18.27
N HIS A 30 4.75 -10.17 -17.16
CA HIS A 30 4.16 -10.28 -15.84
C HIS A 30 3.95 -8.91 -15.20
N VAL A 31 2.82 -8.74 -14.50
CA VAL A 31 2.48 -7.47 -13.84
C VAL A 31 2.95 -7.51 -12.40
N ASP A 32 3.95 -6.70 -12.12
CA ASP A 32 4.54 -6.60 -10.81
C ASP A 32 4.09 -5.33 -10.09
N THR A 33 3.99 -5.44 -8.76
CA THR A 33 3.77 -4.27 -7.91
C THR A 33 5.09 -3.61 -7.61
N VAL A 34 5.13 -2.30 -7.78
CA VAL A 34 6.33 -1.48 -7.64
C VAL A 34 6.08 -0.41 -6.60
N TYR A 35 7.06 -0.21 -5.73
CA TYR A 35 7.05 0.89 -4.78
C TYR A 35 8.18 1.88 -5.12
N PHE A 36 7.89 3.15 -4.88
CA PHE A 36 8.71 4.29 -5.25
C PHE A 36 8.86 5.25 -4.07
N TYR A 37 9.94 6.02 -4.07
CA TYR A 37 10.03 7.21 -3.22
C TYR A 37 10.56 8.41 -4.00
N SER A 38 10.32 9.61 -3.48
CA SER A 38 10.90 10.83 -4.00
C SER A 38 12.15 11.24 -3.22
N ASN A 39 13.15 11.79 -3.92
CA ASN A 39 14.34 12.35 -3.28
C ASN A 39 14.03 13.66 -2.52
N ASP A 40 13.00 14.37 -2.95
CA ASP A 40 12.45 15.57 -2.33
C ASP A 40 10.93 15.63 -2.54
N SER A 41 10.22 16.42 -1.73
CA SER A 41 8.77 16.67 -1.85
C SER A 41 8.66 17.99 -2.60
N PRO A 42 8.52 17.97 -3.94
CA PRO A 42 8.33 19.19 -4.69
C PRO A 42 7.00 19.84 -4.29
N ALA A 43 6.93 21.16 -4.46
CA ALA A 43 5.68 21.90 -4.24
C ALA A 43 4.55 21.44 -5.18
N ASN A 44 4.90 20.79 -6.30
CA ASN A 44 3.95 20.24 -7.28
C ASN A 44 4.23 18.76 -7.56
N VAL A 45 3.17 17.95 -7.58
CA VAL A 45 3.24 16.49 -7.83
C VAL A 45 3.81 16.16 -9.22
N THR A 46 3.68 17.07 -10.19
CA THR A 46 4.19 16.91 -11.56
C THR A 46 5.71 16.95 -11.67
N ASP A 47 6.39 17.51 -10.67
CA ASP A 47 7.85 17.71 -10.68
C ASP A 47 8.59 16.61 -9.89
N ILE A 48 7.85 15.59 -9.42
CA ILE A 48 8.42 14.51 -8.63
C ILE A 48 9.28 13.63 -9.53
N THR A 49 10.57 13.57 -9.21
CA THR A 49 11.46 12.52 -9.72
C THR A 49 11.36 11.32 -8.79
N TRP A 50 10.78 10.24 -9.31
CA TRP A 50 10.64 8.98 -8.58
C TRP A 50 11.92 8.14 -8.71
N GLU A 51 12.43 7.67 -7.58
CA GLU A 51 13.45 6.64 -7.55
C GLU A 51 12.75 5.28 -7.42
N TYR A 52 12.95 4.43 -8.44
CA TYR A 52 12.52 3.04 -8.43
C TYR A 52 13.33 2.25 -7.38
N LYS A 53 12.67 1.40 -6.59
CA LYS A 53 13.34 0.65 -5.52
C LYS A 53 13.18 -0.85 -5.53
N GLY A 54 12.02 -1.38 -5.89
CA GLY A 54 11.85 -2.82 -5.89
C GLY A 54 10.50 -3.31 -6.40
N PHE A 55 10.48 -4.59 -6.73
CA PHE A 55 9.29 -5.38 -7.03
C PHE A 55 8.83 -6.17 -5.81
N ILE A 56 7.53 -6.38 -5.66
CA ILE A 56 7.00 -7.31 -4.64
C ILE A 56 7.26 -8.77 -5.05
N SER A 57 7.29 -9.10 -6.35
CA SER A 57 7.44 -10.47 -6.89
C SER A 57 8.86 -11.02 -6.96
N GLY A 58 9.90 -10.23 -6.64
CA GLY A 58 11.26 -10.75 -6.46
C GLY A 58 12.10 -10.86 -7.73
N GLU A 59 11.61 -10.47 -8.90
CA GLU A 59 12.42 -10.39 -10.11
C GLU A 59 12.78 -8.93 -10.40
N ARG A 60 14.07 -8.67 -10.63
CA ARG A 60 14.52 -7.35 -11.08
C ARG A 60 14.03 -7.14 -12.51
N GLY A 61 13.09 -6.23 -12.65
CA GLY A 61 12.76 -5.55 -13.89
C GLY A 61 14.02 -5.21 -14.69
N SER A 62 14.01 -5.69 -15.92
CA SER A 62 15.10 -5.50 -16.87
C SER A 62 14.80 -4.26 -17.72
N ASP A 63 15.78 -3.82 -18.52
CA ASP A 63 15.57 -2.74 -19.49
C ASP A 63 14.47 -3.14 -20.49
N GLY A 64 13.22 -2.76 -20.18
CA GLY A 64 12.03 -3.19 -20.93
C GLY A 64 10.69 -2.99 -20.20
N ASP A 65 10.70 -2.68 -18.90
CA ASP A 65 9.45 -2.59 -18.14
C ASP A 65 8.52 -1.47 -18.63
N HIS A 66 7.23 -1.81 -18.77
CA HIS A 66 6.17 -0.89 -19.14
C HIS A 66 5.42 -0.38 -17.90
N TYR A 67 5.68 0.86 -17.50
CA TYR A 67 5.06 1.53 -16.34
C TYR A 67 3.64 2.07 -16.57
N LYS A 68 2.96 1.58 -17.61
CA LYS A 68 1.61 2.02 -17.99
C LYS A 68 0.64 0.84 -17.94
N TYR A 69 0.52 0.22 -16.76
CA TYR A 69 -0.43 -0.86 -16.54
C TYR A 69 -1.71 -0.37 -15.87
N SER A 70 -2.80 -1.13 -15.99
CA SER A 70 -4.06 -0.78 -15.33
C SER A 70 -3.86 -0.72 -13.82
N ARG A 71 -4.25 0.41 -13.23
CA ARG A 71 -4.32 0.67 -11.79
C ARG A 71 -4.89 -0.52 -11.01
N PHE A 72 -4.52 -0.70 -9.74
CA PHE A 72 -5.16 -1.69 -8.85
C PHE A 72 -6.68 -1.48 -8.73
N GLY A 73 -7.17 -0.31 -9.12
CA GLY A 73 -8.52 0.17 -8.87
C GLY A 73 -8.44 1.17 -7.75
N ASN A 74 -9.00 0.83 -6.60
CA ASN A 74 -8.95 1.64 -5.39
C ASN A 74 -7.79 1.19 -4.48
N VAL A 75 -6.90 2.13 -4.14
CA VAL A 75 -5.72 1.93 -3.27
C VAL A 75 -5.63 3.10 -2.30
N ASP A 76 -5.31 2.81 -1.05
CA ASP A 76 -5.01 3.82 -0.03
C ASP A 76 -3.75 3.39 0.68
N CYS A 77 -2.95 4.39 1.01
CA CYS A 77 -1.63 4.21 1.51
C CYS A 77 -1.32 5.25 2.58
N ALA A 78 -0.47 4.84 3.52
CA ALA A 78 -0.02 5.65 4.63
C ALA A 78 1.47 5.46 4.83
N VAL A 79 2.13 6.49 5.38
CA VAL A 79 3.54 6.45 5.72
C VAL A 79 3.69 6.80 7.19
N SER A 80 4.47 6.01 7.92
CA SER A 80 4.83 6.29 9.30
C SER A 80 5.86 7.42 9.38
N SER A 81 6.01 8.01 10.55
CA SER A 81 7.05 9.01 10.80
C SER A 81 8.48 8.47 10.61
N THR A 82 8.63 7.14 10.74
CA THR A 82 9.89 6.40 10.53
C THR A 82 10.11 5.98 9.07
N GLY A 83 9.18 6.28 8.16
CA GLY A 83 9.31 5.95 6.73
C GLY A 83 8.87 4.54 6.36
N GLU A 84 8.08 3.89 7.20
CA GLU A 84 7.38 2.65 6.87
C GLU A 84 6.17 2.97 5.99
N PHE A 85 6.15 2.42 4.78
CA PHE A 85 5.07 2.63 3.82
C PHE A 85 4.13 1.44 3.84
N THR A 86 2.84 1.70 4.06
CA THR A 86 1.78 0.69 3.96
C THR A 86 0.82 1.07 2.86
N ALA A 87 0.45 0.11 2.02
CA ALA A 87 -0.59 0.26 1.03
C ALA A 87 -1.59 -0.89 1.13
N PHE A 88 -2.87 -0.54 1.15
CA PHE A 88 -3.97 -1.48 1.02
C PHE A 88 -4.61 -1.30 -0.35
N PHE A 89 -4.97 -2.39 -1.01
CA PHE A 89 -5.47 -2.35 -2.38
C PHE A 89 -6.61 -3.33 -2.59
N TYR A 90 -7.58 -2.91 -3.40
CA TYR A 90 -8.63 -3.79 -3.88
C TYR A 90 -8.05 -4.87 -4.80
N ASN A 91 -8.50 -6.11 -4.64
CA ASN A 91 -8.28 -7.17 -5.61
C ASN A 91 -9.61 -7.76 -6.10
N PRO A 92 -10.05 -7.45 -7.33
CA PRO A 92 -11.34 -7.88 -7.86
C PRO A 92 -11.48 -9.39 -8.05
N VAL A 93 -10.36 -10.12 -8.14
CA VAL A 93 -10.36 -11.59 -8.26
C VAL A 93 -10.96 -12.24 -7.00
N TYR A 94 -10.88 -11.56 -5.86
CA TYR A 94 -11.39 -12.03 -4.58
C TYR A 94 -12.75 -11.42 -4.20
N SER A 95 -13.51 -10.91 -5.19
CA SER A 95 -14.88 -10.42 -5.00
C SER A 95 -15.76 -11.44 -4.24
N VAL A 96 -16.65 -10.92 -3.39
CA VAL A 96 -17.25 -11.66 -2.27
C VAL A 96 -18.11 -12.84 -2.75
N THR A 97 -17.52 -14.04 -2.81
CA THR A 97 -18.22 -15.30 -3.15
C THR A 97 -18.85 -16.01 -1.94
N GLY A 98 -19.00 -15.31 -0.81
CA GLY A 98 -19.73 -15.79 0.38
C GLY A 98 -19.00 -16.80 1.27
N SER A 99 -17.75 -17.16 0.98
CA SER A 99 -16.91 -17.98 1.86
C SER A 99 -15.90 -17.12 2.62
N SER A 100 -15.69 -17.33 3.91
CA SER A 100 -14.68 -16.61 4.70
C SER A 100 -13.28 -17.18 4.39
N LYS A 101 -12.55 -16.58 3.45
CA LYS A 101 -11.16 -16.92 3.14
C LYS A 101 -10.22 -15.75 3.44
N LEU A 102 -9.00 -16.06 3.85
CA LEU A 102 -7.91 -15.09 3.92
C LEU A 102 -7.44 -14.77 2.50
N VAL A 103 -7.32 -13.49 2.20
CA VAL A 103 -6.88 -12.97 0.90
C VAL A 103 -5.86 -11.86 1.13
N PRO A 104 -4.91 -11.66 0.20
CA PRO A 104 -3.97 -10.55 0.29
C PRO A 104 -4.75 -9.23 0.12
N MET A 105 -4.53 -8.29 1.03
CA MET A 105 -5.23 -7.00 1.07
C MET A 105 -4.28 -5.80 1.06
N GLY A 106 -2.98 -6.03 1.22
CA GLY A 106 -2.02 -4.95 1.24
C GLY A 106 -0.59 -5.43 1.39
N ILE A 107 0.31 -4.47 1.44
CA ILE A 107 1.71 -4.66 1.77
C ILE A 107 2.15 -3.56 2.72
N GLN A 108 3.05 -3.92 3.63
CA GLN A 108 3.85 -2.99 4.38
C GLN A 108 5.32 -3.17 4.02
N VAL A 109 6.00 -2.06 3.76
CA VAL A 109 7.40 -2.01 3.35
C VAL A 109 8.15 -1.09 4.29
N HIS A 110 9.14 -1.65 4.98
CA HIS A 110 10.13 -0.88 5.72
C HIS A 110 11.43 -0.87 4.93
N LEU A 111 11.87 0.34 4.55
CA LEU A 111 13.10 0.55 3.80
C LEU A 111 14.21 1.00 4.75
N GLU A 112 15.10 0.08 5.09
CA GLU A 112 16.31 0.42 5.84
C GLU A 112 17.44 0.78 4.87
N HIS A 113 18.04 1.96 5.08
CA HIS A 113 19.30 2.34 4.45
C HIS A 113 20.42 1.40 4.91
N ALA A 114 20.63 0.28 4.21
CA ALA A 114 21.67 -0.67 4.56
C ALA A 114 23.08 -0.23 4.07
N SER A 115 23.18 0.61 3.02
CA SER A 115 24.34 1.43 2.61
C SER A 115 24.10 2.08 1.23
N SER A 116 25.00 2.96 0.77
CA SER A 116 24.92 3.76 -0.47
C SER A 116 24.61 3.02 -1.80
N LYS A 117 24.58 1.69 -1.82
CA LYS A 117 24.28 0.88 -3.02
C LYS A 117 23.35 -0.31 -2.80
N PHE A 118 22.92 -0.57 -1.56
CA PHE A 118 22.07 -1.72 -1.24
C PHE A 118 21.07 -1.35 -0.16
N TRP A 119 19.80 -1.59 -0.46
CA TRP A 119 18.66 -1.45 0.45
C TRP A 119 18.25 -2.84 0.92
N ARG A 120 17.88 -2.97 2.20
CA ARG A 120 17.20 -4.16 2.70
C ARG A 120 15.73 -3.82 2.83
N ASP A 121 14.91 -4.51 2.03
CA ASP A 121 13.47 -4.35 2.09
C ASP A 121 12.91 -5.39 3.05
N LYS A 122 12.42 -4.95 4.20
CA LYS A 122 11.56 -5.81 5.04
C LYS A 122 10.13 -5.61 4.56
N ARG A 123 9.58 -6.66 3.95
CA ARG A 123 8.23 -6.66 3.37
C ARG A 123 7.33 -7.58 4.19
N LEU A 124 6.15 -7.08 4.53
CA LEU A 124 5.09 -7.83 5.18
C LEU A 124 3.86 -7.81 4.26
N LEU A 125 3.44 -8.99 3.81
CA LEU A 125 2.16 -9.13 3.11
C LEU A 125 1.04 -9.05 4.13
N ILE A 126 0.05 -8.19 3.87
CA ILE A 126 -1.09 -8.01 4.75
C ILE A 126 -2.23 -8.89 4.26
N TRP A 127 -2.71 -9.76 5.14
CA TRP A 127 -3.81 -10.68 4.88
C TRP A 127 -5.03 -10.28 5.68
N GLY A 128 -6.20 -10.34 5.06
CA GLY A 128 -7.45 -10.11 5.76
C GLY A 128 -8.55 -11.02 5.26
N ASN A 129 -9.68 -10.99 5.96
CA ASN A 129 -10.83 -11.79 5.61
C ASN A 129 -11.67 -11.07 4.55
N MET A 130 -11.98 -11.76 3.46
CA MET A 130 -12.76 -11.20 2.34
C MET A 130 -14.16 -10.65 2.71
N MET A 131 -14.71 -11.07 3.84
CA MET A 131 -15.99 -10.55 4.37
C MET A 131 -15.88 -9.16 5.01
N TYR A 132 -14.67 -8.73 5.37
CA TYR A 132 -14.46 -7.58 6.25
C TYR A 132 -13.44 -6.55 5.74
N GLY A 133 -12.70 -6.86 4.68
CA GLY A 133 -11.70 -5.95 4.11
C GLY A 133 -11.94 -5.64 2.64
N TRP A 134 -11.18 -4.67 2.13
CA TRP A 134 -11.15 -4.05 0.80
C TRP A 134 -11.38 -5.01 -0.39
N THR A 135 -12.60 -5.53 -0.53
CA THR A 135 -13.05 -6.46 -1.58
C THR A 135 -14.18 -5.87 -2.42
N SER A 136 -14.48 -4.59 -2.24
CA SER A 136 -15.45 -3.84 -3.01
C SER A 136 -14.99 -2.39 -3.15
N GLU A 137 -15.16 -1.83 -4.35
CA GLU A 137 -14.86 -0.42 -4.64
C GLU A 137 -15.89 0.54 -4.03
N HIS A 138 -17.02 0.01 -3.54
CA HIS A 138 -18.11 0.78 -2.92
C HIS A 138 -17.84 1.18 -1.46
N PHE A 139 -16.70 0.80 -0.89
CA PHE A 139 -16.32 1.27 0.44
C PHE A 139 -15.36 2.45 0.32
N VAL A 140 -15.52 3.42 1.22
CA VAL A 140 -14.52 4.46 1.43
C VAL A 140 -13.46 3.91 2.37
N HIS A 141 -12.21 4.05 1.97
CA HIS A 141 -11.05 3.54 2.66
C HIS A 141 -10.14 4.69 3.06
N GLN A 142 -9.57 4.61 4.25
CA GLN A 142 -8.59 5.59 4.72
C GLN A 142 -7.63 4.92 5.69
N SER A 143 -6.33 5.07 5.45
CA SER A 143 -5.29 4.54 6.31
C SER A 143 -4.42 5.66 6.84
N PHE A 144 -3.97 5.50 8.08
CA PHE A 144 -3.09 6.44 8.74
C PHE A 144 -2.33 5.73 9.84
N TYR A 145 -1.14 6.23 10.16
CA TYR A 145 -0.41 5.77 11.33
C TYR A 145 -0.86 6.53 12.56
N ILE A 146 -1.03 5.81 13.66
CA ILE A 146 -1.17 6.38 15.00
C ILE A 146 0.06 6.02 15.81
N GLU A 147 0.51 6.95 16.63
CA GLU A 147 1.59 6.72 17.60
C GLU A 147 0.97 6.54 18.98
N LYS A 148 1.41 5.49 19.69
CA LYS A 148 1.09 5.29 21.09
C LYS A 148 2.28 4.66 21.80
N ASP A 149 2.71 5.29 22.90
CA ASP A 149 3.78 4.80 23.77
C ASP A 149 5.11 4.52 23.03
N GLY A 150 5.42 5.33 22.01
CA GLY A 150 6.59 5.21 21.14
C GLY A 150 6.45 4.21 20.00
N VAL A 151 5.27 3.60 19.84
CA VAL A 151 5.00 2.59 18.82
C VAL A 151 4.03 3.16 17.78
N GLU A 152 4.49 3.24 16.53
CA GLU A 152 3.60 3.58 15.41
C GLU A 152 2.87 2.33 14.92
N THR A 153 1.56 2.44 14.72
CA THR A 153 0.72 1.36 14.20
C THR A 153 -0.15 1.91 13.08
N VAL A 154 -0.18 1.18 11.96
CA VAL A 154 -1.09 1.52 10.86
C VAL A 154 -2.53 1.13 11.24
N VAL A 155 -3.43 2.10 11.09
CA VAL A 155 -4.88 1.92 11.19
C VAL A 155 -5.46 1.99 9.79
N HIS A 156 -6.30 1.02 9.44
CA HIS A 156 -7.06 1.02 8.20
C HIS A 156 -8.55 1.15 8.51
N ALA A 157 -9.15 2.29 8.17
CA ALA A 157 -10.58 2.53 8.32
C ALA A 157 -11.32 2.18 7.02
N VAL A 158 -12.45 1.49 7.15
CA VAL A 158 -13.35 1.13 6.05
C VAL A 158 -14.77 1.52 6.41
N MET A 159 -15.42 2.32 5.58
CA MET A 159 -16.81 2.71 5.77
C MET A 159 -17.62 2.46 4.51
N ASP A 160 -18.87 2.02 4.66
CA ASP A 160 -19.79 1.95 3.53
C ASP A 160 -20.19 3.36 3.07
N GLU A 161 -20.75 3.49 1.86
CA GLU A 161 -21.13 4.78 1.27
C GLU A 161 -22.11 5.58 2.17
N THR A 162 -22.88 4.89 3.03
CA THR A 162 -23.85 5.53 3.93
C THR A 162 -23.33 5.77 5.35
N ALA A 163 -22.07 5.39 5.64
CA ALA A 163 -21.48 5.36 6.97
C ALA A 163 -22.37 4.65 8.02
N SER A 164 -23.12 3.63 7.58
CA SER A 164 -23.90 2.75 8.45
C SER A 164 -22.99 1.78 9.23
N VAL A 165 -21.82 1.47 8.69
CA VAL A 165 -20.80 0.66 9.36
C VAL A 165 -19.43 1.27 9.14
N VAL A 166 -18.69 1.48 10.24
CA VAL A 166 -17.28 1.87 10.21
C VAL A 166 -16.47 0.75 10.81
N ARG A 167 -15.51 0.24 10.05
CA ARG A 167 -14.56 -0.79 10.49
C ARG A 167 -13.19 -0.18 10.65
N PHE A 168 -12.47 -0.60 11.68
CA PHE A 168 -11.09 -0.23 11.95
C PHE A 168 -10.24 -1.49 11.95
N GLY A 169 -9.16 -1.47 11.19
CA GLY A 169 -8.19 -2.52 11.05
C GLY A 169 -6.86 -2.14 11.64
N LEU A 170 -6.24 -3.06 12.39
CA LEU A 170 -4.85 -2.97 12.80
C LEU A 170 -4.09 -4.14 12.19
N VAL A 171 -2.87 -3.89 11.73
CA VAL A 171 -2.00 -4.95 11.20
C VAL A 171 -1.19 -5.55 12.34
N ASP A 172 -1.38 -6.84 12.57
CA ASP A 172 -0.50 -7.64 13.42
C ASP A 172 0.86 -7.79 12.73
N GLN A 173 1.90 -7.23 13.36
CA GLN A 173 3.25 -7.16 12.81
C GLN A 173 3.98 -8.51 12.77
N GLU A 174 3.54 -9.48 13.57
CA GLU A 174 4.13 -10.83 13.60
C GLU A 174 3.52 -11.70 12.49
N THR A 175 2.20 -11.62 12.32
CA THR A 175 1.46 -12.52 11.41
C THR A 175 1.10 -11.89 10.06
N GLY A 176 1.12 -10.55 9.97
CA GLY A 176 0.61 -9.81 8.82
C GLY A 176 -0.91 -9.81 8.72
N TYR A 177 -1.63 -10.21 9.79
CA TYR A 177 -3.09 -10.28 9.76
C TYR A 177 -3.73 -8.94 10.10
N LEU A 178 -4.70 -8.53 9.29
CA LEU A 178 -5.54 -7.38 9.52
C LEU A 178 -6.65 -7.75 10.52
N GLN A 179 -6.50 -7.30 11.77
CA GLN A 179 -7.48 -7.47 12.83
C GLN A 179 -8.51 -6.35 12.78
N LEU A 180 -9.79 -6.70 12.64
CA LEU A 180 -10.86 -5.74 12.36
C LEU A 180 -11.84 -5.64 13.53
N ALA A 181 -12.20 -4.42 13.90
CA ALA A 181 -13.33 -4.10 14.76
C ALA A 181 -14.35 -3.27 13.97
N ALA A 182 -15.64 -3.35 14.32
CA ALA A 182 -16.70 -2.63 13.60
C ALA A 182 -17.63 -1.91 14.57
N VAL A 183 -18.11 -0.74 14.14
CA VAL A 183 -19.14 0.06 14.80
C VAL A 183 -20.28 0.24 13.81
N TRP A 184 -21.50 -0.07 14.25
CA TRP A 184 -22.72 0.10 13.46
C TRP A 184 -23.48 1.32 13.94
N LYS A 185 -23.96 2.11 12.98
CA LYS A 185 -24.98 3.12 13.22
C LYS A 185 -26.32 2.40 13.35
N LEU A 186 -26.94 2.52 14.51
CA LEU A 186 -28.29 2.01 14.78
C LEU A 186 -29.36 2.86 14.07
#